data_AF-A0AA35T3G2-F1
#
_entry.id   AF-A0AA35T3G2-F1
#
_cell.length_a   1.000
_cell.length_b   1.000
_cell.length_c   1.000
_cell.angle_alpha   90.00
_cell.angle_beta   90.00
_cell.angle_gamma   90.00
#
_symmetry.space_group_name_H-M   'P 1'
#
loop_
_entity.id
_entity.type
_entity.pdbx_description
1 polymer ?
#
loop_
_entity_poly.entity_id
_entity_poly.type
_entity_poly.pdbx_seq_one_letter_code
_entity_poly.pdbx_strand_id
1 'polypeptide(L)'
;MFPRRAALVAALTGAVVYWTTGLGPAAALAVSLTTFLPLGGARYLSLLYRVLPRDVKLVLLAVKARRRLKYYQDKKFNLFDIFCEVTSKHPHKTAIICVDDGRKWTFAELEKYAGRVACYFSSIGVAKGDVVAVFVENCPEHIGTFFYPHIFIVVLIFQLCNTISRTSFLSFFPQSFYPIPKANRLHYPSHFF
;
A
#
# COMPACT_ATOMS: atom_id res chain seq x y z
N MET A 1 18.44 -5.98 -31.90
CA MET A 1 19.89 -5.70 -31.97
C MET A 1 20.08 -4.20 -31.70
N PHE A 2 20.57 -3.83 -30.51
CA PHE A 2 20.74 -2.43 -30.11
C PHE A 2 21.51 -1.62 -31.17
N PRO A 3 21.14 -0.37 -31.48
CA PRO A 3 21.88 0.47 -32.44
C PRO A 3 23.21 0.99 -31.86
N ARG A 4 23.78 0.32 -30.86
CA ARG A 4 25.07 0.69 -30.24
C ARG A 4 26.17 0.82 -31.30
N ARG A 5 26.16 -0.07 -32.31
CA ARG A 5 27.10 -0.01 -33.44
C ARG A 5 26.86 1.20 -34.35
N ALA A 6 25.60 1.51 -34.68
CA ALA A 6 25.26 2.67 -35.50
C ALA A 6 25.55 4.00 -34.78
N ALA A 7 25.29 4.09 -33.47
CA ALA A 7 25.60 5.25 -32.65
C ALA A 7 27.11 5.47 -32.50
N LEU A 8 27.89 4.40 -32.32
CA LEU A 8 29.35 4.47 -32.29
C LEU A 8 29.92 4.96 -33.63
N VAL A 9 29.43 4.43 -34.75
CA VAL A 9 29.88 4.86 -36.08
C VAL A 9 29.55 6.34 -36.33
N ALA A 10 28.34 6.78 -35.98
CA ALA A 10 27.93 8.19 -36.11
C ALA A 10 28.73 9.14 -35.20
N ALA A 11 29.07 8.72 -33.98
CA ALA A 11 29.89 9.50 -33.07
C ALA A 11 31.35 9.61 -33.57
N LEU A 12 31.91 8.52 -34.09
CA LEU A 12 33.27 8.50 -34.64
C LEU A 12 33.38 9.35 -35.90
N THR A 13 32.42 9.28 -36.82
CA THR A 13 32.42 10.12 -38.03
C THR A 13 32.28 11.61 -37.69
N GLY A 14 31.41 11.96 -36.72
CA GLY A 14 31.28 13.33 -36.21
C GLY A 14 32.57 13.87 -35.57
N ALA A 15 33.25 13.05 -34.76
CA ALA A 15 34.52 13.43 -34.12
C ALA A 15 35.66 13.61 -35.12
N VAL A 16 35.76 12.75 -36.13
CA VAL A 16 36.77 12.84 -37.19
C VAL A 16 36.57 14.11 -38.03
N VAL A 17 35.33 14.43 -38.39
CA VAL A 17 35.04 15.66 -39.15
C VAL A 17 35.34 16.91 -38.33
N TYR A 18 35.02 16.92 -37.04
CA TYR A 18 35.35 18.03 -36.14
C TYR A 18 36.87 18.28 -36.06
N TRP A 19 37.66 17.22 -35.91
CA TRP A 19 39.13 17.30 -35.83
C TRP A 19 39.80 17.71 -37.14
N THR A 20 39.28 17.26 -38.28
CA THR A 20 39.95 17.45 -39.58
C THR A 20 39.60 18.78 -40.24
N THR A 21 38.36 19.25 -40.06
CA THR A 21 37.86 20.43 -40.81
C THR A 21 37.75 21.68 -39.96
N GLY A 22 37.83 21.57 -38.62
CA GLY A 22 37.67 22.70 -37.70
C GLY A 22 36.30 23.39 -37.78
N LEU A 23 35.34 22.81 -38.53
CA LEU A 23 33.98 23.32 -38.58
C LEU A 23 33.35 23.20 -37.19
N GLY A 24 32.61 24.25 -36.79
CA GLY A 24 31.97 24.33 -35.47
C GLY A 24 31.08 23.12 -35.14
N PRO A 25 30.74 22.94 -33.85
CA PRO A 25 30.07 21.73 -33.34
C PRO A 25 28.74 21.41 -34.05
N ALA A 26 28.07 22.40 -34.62
CA ALA A 26 26.86 22.21 -35.42
C ALA A 26 27.07 21.33 -36.66
N ALA A 27 28.19 21.49 -37.37
CA ALA A 27 28.49 20.69 -38.56
C ALA A 27 28.82 19.24 -38.20
N ALA A 28 29.54 19.01 -37.10
CA ALA A 28 29.85 17.68 -36.59
C ALA A 28 28.58 16.91 -36.17
N LEU A 29 27.63 17.61 -35.52
CA LEU A 29 26.33 17.04 -35.18
C LEU A 29 25.51 16.70 -36.43
N ALA A 30 25.51 17.57 -37.45
CA ALA A 30 24.82 17.31 -38.71
C ALA A 30 25.36 16.05 -39.42
N VAL A 31 26.69 15.86 -39.45
CA VAL A 31 27.31 14.64 -40.02
C VAL A 31 26.99 13.39 -39.21
N SER A 32 27.00 13.50 -37.88
CA SER A 32 26.62 12.37 -37.01
C SER A 32 25.14 11.97 -37.23
N LEU A 33 24.25 12.94 -37.41
CA LEU A 33 22.83 12.70 -37.61
C LEU A 33 22.54 12.08 -38.98
N THR A 34 23.19 12.59 -40.03
CA THR A 34 23.04 12.09 -41.41
C THR A 34 23.60 10.68 -41.58
N THR A 35 24.67 10.33 -40.86
CA THR A 35 25.19 8.95 -40.84
C THR A 35 24.36 8.02 -39.96
N PHE A 36 23.80 8.51 -38.85
CA PHE A 36 22.99 7.71 -37.93
C PHE A 36 21.63 7.28 -38.51
N LEU A 37 20.95 8.17 -39.24
CA LEU A 37 19.62 7.93 -39.82
C LEU A 37 19.55 6.67 -40.73
N PRO A 38 20.39 6.52 -41.77
CA PRO A 38 20.37 5.38 -42.69
C PRO A 38 20.95 4.10 -42.10
N LEU A 39 21.90 4.19 -41.15
CA LEU A 39 22.48 3.02 -40.47
C LEU A 39 21.54 2.33 -39.46
N GLY A 40 20.27 2.75 -39.40
CA GLY A 40 19.25 2.14 -38.54
C GLY A 40 18.70 3.07 -37.46
N GLY A 41 19.17 4.32 -37.38
CA GLY A 41 18.62 5.34 -36.49
C GLY A 41 17.15 5.63 -36.76
N ALA A 42 16.71 5.66 -38.03
CA ALA A 42 15.31 5.85 -38.39
C ALA A 42 14.41 4.70 -37.87
N ARG A 43 14.87 3.46 -38.00
CA ARG A 43 14.18 2.28 -37.44
C ARG A 43 14.15 2.34 -35.90
N TYR A 44 15.23 2.79 -35.27
CA TYR A 44 15.28 2.99 -33.82
C TYR A 44 14.30 4.07 -33.32
N LEU A 45 14.26 5.23 -33.97
CA LEU A 45 13.30 6.29 -33.63
C LEU A 45 11.85 5.81 -33.80
N SER A 46 11.57 5.01 -34.84
CA SER A 46 10.25 4.41 -35.03
C SER A 46 9.87 3.42 -33.92
N LEU A 47 10.84 2.66 -33.39
CA LEU A 47 10.64 1.77 -32.25
C LEU A 47 10.42 2.57 -30.96
N LEU A 48 11.23 3.61 -30.74
CA LEU A 48 11.10 4.50 -29.59
C LEU A 48 9.74 5.18 -29.58
N TYR A 49 9.28 5.70 -30.73
CA TYR A 49 7.96 6.32 -30.88
C TYR A 49 6.82 5.34 -30.61
N ARG A 50 6.93 4.09 -31.08
CA ARG A 50 5.91 3.06 -30.83
C ARG A 50 5.85 2.62 -29.37
N VAL A 51 6.96 2.66 -28.65
CA VAL A 51 7.07 2.18 -27.26
C VAL A 51 6.79 3.31 -26.25
N LEU A 52 7.10 4.56 -26.61
CA LEU A 52 6.87 5.77 -25.82
C LEU A 52 5.48 5.88 -25.15
N PRO A 53 4.34 5.68 -25.86
CA PRO A 53 3.03 5.87 -25.24
C PRO A 53 2.79 4.89 -24.09
N ARG A 54 3.37 3.69 -24.15
CA ARG A 54 3.28 2.69 -23.08
C ARG A 54 4.07 3.12 -21.86
N ASP A 55 5.31 3.57 -22.05
CA ASP A 55 6.17 4.01 -20.94
C ASP A 55 5.65 5.28 -20.27
N VAL A 56 5.17 6.25 -21.06
CA VAL A 56 4.55 7.46 -20.52
C VAL A 56 3.32 7.11 -19.67
N LYS A 57 2.46 6.18 -20.13
CA LYS A 57 1.30 5.73 -19.35
C LYS A 57 1.71 5.06 -18.04
N LEU A 58 2.74 4.22 -18.05
CA LEU A 58 3.29 3.58 -16.86
C LEU A 58 3.84 4.60 -15.87
N VAL A 59 4.63 5.57 -16.34
CA VAL A 59 5.18 6.65 -15.52
C VAL A 59 4.06 7.50 -14.92
N LEU A 60 3.06 7.90 -15.71
CA LEU A 60 1.92 8.67 -15.22
C LEU A 60 1.11 7.91 -14.15
N LEU A 61 0.89 6.61 -14.36
CA LEU A 61 0.20 5.76 -13.37
C LEU A 61 1.02 5.66 -12.08
N ALA A 62 2.33 5.45 -12.18
CA ALA A 62 3.22 5.38 -11.02
C ALA A 62 3.27 6.71 -10.26
N VAL A 63 3.32 7.85 -10.95
CA VAL A 63 3.27 9.18 -10.34
C VAL A 63 1.93 9.42 -9.64
N LYS A 64 0.80 9.07 -10.26
CA LYS A 64 -0.52 9.17 -9.63
C LYS A 64 -0.63 8.28 -8.38
N ALA A 65 -0.15 7.04 -8.46
CA ALA A 65 -0.14 6.11 -7.33
C ALA A 65 0.71 6.64 -6.17
N ARG A 66 1.94 7.13 -6.44
CA ARG A 66 2.81 7.73 -5.42
C ARG A 66 2.18 8.97 -4.79
N ARG A 67 1.57 9.86 -5.57
CA ARG A 67 0.88 11.05 -5.04
C ARG A 67 -0.29 10.67 -4.14
N ARG A 68 -1.08 9.64 -4.51
CA ARG A 68 -2.14 9.11 -3.64
C ARG A 68 -1.58 8.54 -2.35
N LEU A 69 -0.55 7.70 -2.43
CA LEU A 69 0.05 7.10 -1.23
C LEU A 69 0.60 8.16 -0.28
N LYS A 70 1.30 9.17 -0.83
CA LYS A 70 1.80 10.29 -0.04
C LYS A 70 0.67 11.09 0.61
N TYR A 71 -0.43 11.34 -0.10
CA TYR A 71 -1.62 11.98 0.47
C TYR A 71 -2.22 11.19 1.65
N TYR A 72 -2.27 9.85 1.57
CA TYR A 72 -2.75 9.01 2.68
C TYR A 72 -1.75 8.95 3.85
N GLN A 73 -0.44 8.95 3.58
CA GLN A 73 0.61 8.96 4.60
C GLN A 73 0.66 10.29 5.36
N ASP A 74 0.62 11.42 4.65
CA ASP A 74 0.71 12.76 5.25
C ASP A 74 -0.50 13.07 6.16
N LYS A 75 -1.67 12.49 5.87
CA LYS A 75 -2.89 12.63 6.69
C LYS A 75 -2.99 11.67 7.88
N LYS A 76 -2.01 10.77 8.09
CA LYS A 76 -2.06 9.72 9.14
C LYS A 76 -3.40 8.97 9.16
N PHE A 77 -3.89 8.57 7.99
CA PHE A 77 -5.16 7.83 7.88
C PHE A 77 -5.08 6.53 8.69
N ASN A 78 -6.00 6.36 9.64
CA ASN A 78 -6.20 5.09 10.30
C ASN A 78 -7.11 4.20 9.44
N LEU A 79 -7.02 2.88 9.63
CA LEU A 79 -7.87 1.91 8.92
C LEU A 79 -9.36 2.20 9.12
N PHE A 80 -9.70 2.73 10.31
CA PHE A 80 -11.02 3.23 10.65
C PHE A 80 -11.48 4.43 9.82
N ASP A 81 -10.60 5.39 9.52
CA ASP A 81 -10.97 6.58 8.74
C ASP A 81 -11.36 6.19 7.31
N ILE A 82 -10.66 5.20 6.73
CA ILE A 82 -11.02 4.62 5.44
C ILE A 82 -12.37 3.92 5.52
N PHE A 83 -12.60 3.15 6.59
CA PHE A 83 -13.88 2.49 6.82
C PHE A 83 -15.04 3.49 6.92
N CYS A 84 -14.91 4.56 7.71
CA CYS A 84 -15.92 5.61 7.80
C CYS A 84 -16.15 6.33 6.47
N GLU A 85 -15.11 6.57 5.68
CA GLU A 85 -15.26 7.16 4.34
C GLU A 85 -16.07 6.26 3.41
N VAL A 86 -15.85 4.94 3.47
CA VAL A 86 -16.59 3.96 2.67
C VAL A 86 -18.04 3.83 3.16
N THR A 87 -18.25 3.73 4.47
CA THR A 87 -19.59 3.63 5.07
C THR A 87 -20.42 4.87 4.77
N SER A 88 -19.82 6.07 4.84
CA SER A 88 -20.50 7.33 4.50
C SER A 88 -20.93 7.39 3.04
N LYS A 89 -20.13 6.82 2.13
CA LYS A 89 -20.47 6.79 0.68
C LYS A 89 -21.53 5.75 0.35
N HIS A 90 -21.56 4.61 1.06
CA HIS A 90 -22.42 3.48 0.75
C HIS A 90 -23.06 2.84 2.00
N PRO A 91 -23.90 3.57 2.75
CA PRO A 91 -24.40 3.10 4.05
C PRO A 91 -25.32 1.87 3.94
N HIS A 92 -26.14 1.80 2.89
CA HIS A 92 -27.13 0.73 2.69
C HIS A 92 -26.57 -0.52 1.99
N LYS A 93 -25.30 -0.52 1.61
CA LYS A 93 -24.69 -1.67 0.91
C LYS A 93 -24.36 -2.75 1.94
N THR A 94 -24.62 -4.02 1.58
CA THR A 94 -24.22 -5.17 2.40
C THR A 94 -22.69 -5.23 2.51
N ALA A 95 -22.19 -5.23 3.73
CA ALA A 95 -20.77 -5.31 4.07
C ALA A 95 -20.35 -6.75 4.39
N ILE A 96 -21.15 -7.47 5.17
CA ILE A 96 -20.85 -8.84 5.63
C ILE A 96 -22.06 -9.73 5.36
N ILE A 97 -21.79 -10.94 4.87
CA ILE A 97 -22.78 -12.00 4.69
C ILE A 97 -22.31 -13.19 5.51
N CYS A 98 -23.09 -13.59 6.49
CA CYS A 98 -22.84 -14.77 7.30
C CYS A 98 -23.34 -16.00 6.54
N VAL A 99 -22.44 -16.93 6.24
CA VAL A 99 -22.80 -18.14 5.50
C VAL A 99 -23.61 -19.10 6.38
N ASP A 100 -23.26 -19.19 7.66
CA ASP A 100 -23.89 -20.15 8.60
C ASP A 100 -25.36 -19.81 8.88
N ASP A 101 -25.65 -18.53 9.16
CA ASP A 101 -27.00 -18.08 9.55
C ASP A 101 -27.76 -17.33 8.45
N GLY A 102 -27.14 -17.09 7.28
CA GLY A 102 -27.71 -16.29 6.19
C GLY A 102 -27.90 -14.79 6.51
N ARG A 103 -27.52 -14.34 7.70
CA ARG A 103 -27.63 -12.95 8.15
C ARG A 103 -26.75 -12.03 7.30
N LYS A 104 -27.27 -10.85 6.98
CA LYS A 104 -26.57 -9.82 6.19
C LYS A 104 -26.45 -8.57 7.04
N TRP A 105 -25.26 -7.99 7.08
CA TRP A 105 -24.98 -6.74 7.77
C TRP A 105 -24.67 -5.67 6.75
N THR A 106 -25.31 -4.51 6.88
CA THR A 106 -24.98 -3.32 6.10
C THR A 106 -23.79 -2.58 6.70
N PHE A 107 -23.15 -1.72 5.92
CA PHE A 107 -22.06 -0.86 6.43
C PHE A 107 -22.53 0.03 7.60
N ALA A 108 -23.74 0.57 7.54
CA ALA A 108 -24.31 1.38 8.61
C ALA A 108 -24.54 0.59 9.92
N GLU A 109 -25.03 -0.64 9.84
CA GLU A 109 -25.21 -1.50 11.02
C GLU A 109 -23.87 -1.89 11.64
N LEU A 110 -22.88 -2.17 10.80
CA LEU A 110 -21.53 -2.50 11.24
C LEU A 110 -20.87 -1.31 11.96
N GLU A 111 -20.99 -0.10 11.42
CA GLU A 111 -20.50 1.13 12.07
C GLU A 111 -21.20 1.38 13.40
N LYS A 112 -22.52 1.24 13.46
CA LYS A 112 -23.28 1.40 14.70
C LYS A 112 -22.86 0.37 15.76
N TYR A 113 -22.59 -0.86 15.36
CA TYR A 113 -22.07 -1.89 16.26
C TYR A 113 -20.66 -1.57 16.75
N ALA A 114 -19.75 -1.19 15.85
CA ALA A 114 -18.39 -0.77 16.21
C ALA A 114 -18.41 0.41 17.20
N GLY A 115 -19.30 1.39 17.02
CA GLY A 115 -19.48 2.50 17.95
C GLY A 115 -19.96 2.07 19.35
N ARG A 116 -20.84 1.06 19.45
CA ARG A 116 -21.29 0.51 20.74
C ARG A 116 -20.17 -0.22 21.47
N VAL A 117 -19.45 -1.08 20.74
CA VAL A 117 -18.25 -1.74 21.25
C VAL A 117 -17.23 -0.70 21.71
N ALA A 118 -17.15 0.42 20.99
CA ALA A 118 -16.23 1.47 21.34
C ALA A 118 -16.54 2.19 22.65
N CYS A 119 -17.81 2.50 22.86
CA CYS A 119 -18.30 3.07 24.10
C CYS A 119 -18.05 2.12 25.29
N TYR A 120 -18.26 0.82 25.09
CA TYR A 120 -18.02 -0.21 26.12
C TYR A 120 -16.55 -0.33 26.52
N PHE A 121 -15.61 -0.39 25.57
CA PHE A 121 -14.19 -0.44 25.93
C PHE A 121 -13.70 0.85 26.58
N SER A 122 -14.24 2.00 26.16
CA SER A 122 -13.96 3.28 26.80
C SER A 122 -14.45 3.32 28.25
N SER A 123 -15.63 2.74 28.55
CA SER A 123 -16.16 2.71 29.91
C SER A 123 -15.37 1.80 30.87
N ILE A 124 -14.68 0.79 30.34
CA ILE A 124 -13.76 -0.07 31.11
C ILE A 124 -12.38 0.59 31.30
N GLY A 125 -12.15 1.75 30.68
CA GLY A 125 -10.93 2.55 30.84
C GLY A 125 -9.79 2.12 29.91
N VAL A 126 -10.11 1.46 28.80
CA VAL A 126 -9.13 1.14 27.75
C VAL A 126 -8.81 2.40 26.96
N ALA A 127 -7.52 2.74 26.86
CA ALA A 127 -7.05 3.93 26.19
C ALA A 127 -6.24 3.61 24.92
N LYS A 128 -5.95 4.67 24.15
CA LYS A 128 -5.14 4.56 22.93
C LYS A 128 -3.74 4.02 23.25
N GLY A 129 -3.37 2.92 22.61
CA GLY A 129 -2.08 2.25 22.80
C GLY A 129 -2.13 1.06 23.78
N ASP A 130 -3.27 0.81 24.43
CA ASP A 130 -3.47 -0.42 25.17
C ASP A 130 -3.72 -1.58 24.19
N VAL A 131 -3.19 -2.76 24.53
CA VAL A 131 -3.35 -3.99 23.75
C VAL A 131 -4.44 -4.83 24.39
N VAL A 132 -5.50 -5.13 23.63
CA VAL A 132 -6.60 -5.98 24.09
C VAL A 132 -6.60 -7.27 23.28
N ALA A 133 -6.51 -8.40 23.98
CA ALA A 133 -6.74 -9.71 23.38
C ALA A 133 -8.24 -9.98 23.39
N VAL A 134 -8.83 -10.17 22.20
CA VAL A 134 -10.24 -10.55 22.07
C VAL A 134 -10.30 -11.97 21.51
N PHE A 135 -10.97 -12.84 22.26
CA PHE A 135 -11.21 -14.22 21.88
C PHE A 135 -12.62 -14.31 21.27
N VAL A 136 -12.69 -14.52 19.95
CA VAL A 136 -13.96 -14.60 19.22
C VAL A 136 -13.88 -15.68 18.16
N GLU A 137 -15.01 -16.35 17.96
CA GLU A 137 -15.25 -17.21 16.81
C GLU A 137 -15.43 -16.35 15.55
N ASN A 138 -15.31 -16.92 14.35
CA ASN A 138 -15.48 -16.18 13.09
C ASN A 138 -16.96 -15.87 12.81
N CYS A 139 -17.49 -14.98 13.63
CA CYS A 139 -18.84 -14.44 13.55
C CYS A 139 -18.75 -12.97 13.06
N PRO A 140 -19.79 -12.40 12.45
CA PRO A 140 -19.78 -11.01 11.97
C PRO A 140 -19.48 -9.98 13.06
N GLU A 141 -19.82 -10.29 14.32
CA GLU A 141 -19.57 -9.48 15.51
C GLU A 141 -18.06 -9.26 15.73
N HIS A 142 -17.23 -10.23 15.34
CA HIS A 142 -15.78 -10.11 15.40
C HIS A 142 -15.28 -8.96 14.51
N ILE A 143 -15.79 -8.86 13.29
CA ILE A 143 -15.39 -7.83 12.32
C ILE A 143 -15.75 -6.43 12.85
N GLY A 144 -16.92 -6.29 13.48
CA GLY A 144 -17.33 -5.04 14.11
C GLY A 144 -16.43 -4.62 15.29
N THR A 145 -15.84 -5.59 15.99
CA THR A 145 -14.87 -5.34 17.05
C THR A 145 -13.52 -4.89 16.50
N PHE A 146 -13.08 -5.44 15.36
CA PHE A 146 -11.82 -5.08 14.70
C PHE A 146 -11.79 -3.61 14.25
N PHE A 147 -12.91 -3.06 13.79
CA PHE A 147 -13.02 -1.65 13.37
C PHE A 147 -13.13 -0.67 14.54
N TYR A 148 -12.59 -0.99 15.72
CA TYR A 148 -12.50 -0.02 16.79
C TYR A 148 -11.38 1.01 16.51
N PRO A 149 -11.66 2.33 16.57
CA PRO A 149 -10.75 3.37 16.07
C PRO A 149 -9.45 3.61 16.85
N HIS A 150 -9.33 3.11 18.09
CA HIS A 150 -8.28 3.61 19.01
C HIS A 150 -7.48 2.53 19.78
N ILE A 151 -7.77 1.24 19.62
CA ILE A 151 -7.13 0.15 20.39
C ILE A 151 -6.37 -0.73 19.42
N PHE A 152 -5.17 -1.15 19.83
CA PHE A 152 -4.44 -2.19 19.13
C PHE A 152 -5.04 -3.53 19.55
N ILE A 153 -6.08 -3.95 18.83
CA ILE A 153 -6.75 -5.22 19.13
C ILE A 153 -5.92 -6.34 18.52
N VAL A 154 -5.29 -7.13 19.37
CA VAL A 154 -4.72 -8.41 18.93
C VAL A 154 -5.86 -9.39 18.93
N VAL A 155 -6.47 -9.54 17.76
CA VAL A 155 -7.51 -10.54 17.58
C VAL A 155 -6.82 -11.89 17.37
N LEU A 156 -7.07 -12.80 18.29
CA LEU A 156 -6.70 -14.19 18.14
C LEU A 156 -7.88 -14.90 17.46
N ILE A 157 -7.90 -14.89 16.12
CA ILE A 157 -8.93 -15.58 15.35
C ILE A 157 -8.66 -17.09 15.43
N PHE A 158 -9.53 -17.84 16.10
CA PHE A 158 -9.37 -19.28 16.33
C PHE A 158 -9.64 -20.17 15.09
N GLN A 159 -9.96 -19.58 13.93
CA GLN A 159 -10.39 -20.32 12.72
C GLN A 159 -9.35 -21.32 12.17
N LEU A 160 -8.07 -21.23 12.55
CA LEU A 160 -7.04 -22.20 12.14
C LEU A 160 -6.94 -23.45 13.03
N CYS A 161 -7.68 -23.53 14.15
CA CYS A 161 -7.66 -24.68 15.04
C CYS A 161 -9.06 -25.26 15.22
N ASN A 162 -9.53 -25.94 14.16
CA ASN A 162 -10.71 -26.78 14.24
C ASN A 162 -10.42 -27.97 15.19
N THR A 163 -11.15 -28.02 16.31
CA THR A 163 -11.52 -29.19 17.12
C THR A 163 -10.52 -29.89 18.07
N ILE A 164 -9.19 -29.87 17.93
CA ILE A 164 -8.32 -30.79 18.74
C ILE A 164 -7.50 -30.16 19.90
N SER A 165 -7.39 -28.83 20.04
CA SER A 165 -6.46 -28.25 21.04
C SER A 165 -7.04 -27.12 21.88
N ARG A 166 -8.28 -27.26 22.35
CA ARG A 166 -9.00 -26.22 23.13
C ARG A 166 -8.35 -25.91 24.50
N THR A 167 -7.61 -26.85 25.10
CA THR A 167 -7.04 -26.70 26.45
C THR A 167 -5.54 -26.42 26.46
N SER A 168 -4.78 -26.96 25.51
CA SER A 168 -3.31 -26.85 25.50
C SER A 168 -2.78 -25.49 25.00
N PHE A 169 -3.56 -24.76 24.20
CA PHE A 169 -3.13 -23.48 23.62
C PHE A 169 -3.35 -22.30 24.58
N LEU A 170 -4.37 -22.36 25.45
CA LEU A 170 -4.58 -21.37 26.52
C LEU A 170 -3.45 -21.36 27.54
N SER A 171 -2.84 -22.52 27.83
CA SER A 171 -1.61 -22.62 28.63
C SER A 171 -0.35 -22.16 27.90
N PHE A 172 -0.39 -22.04 26.57
CA PHE A 172 0.75 -21.62 25.75
C PHE A 172 0.78 -20.10 25.52
N PHE A 173 -0.31 -19.39 25.83
CA PHE A 173 -0.27 -17.93 25.85
C PHE A 173 0.56 -17.46 27.04
N PRO A 174 1.68 -16.74 26.81
CA PRO A 174 2.48 -16.22 27.90
C PRO A 174 1.65 -15.24 28.73
N GLN A 175 1.81 -15.27 30.06
CA GLN A 175 1.21 -14.33 31.01
C GLN A 175 1.56 -12.85 30.72
N SER A 176 2.38 -12.56 29.70
CA SER A 176 2.69 -11.23 29.22
C SER A 176 1.53 -10.49 28.53
N PHE A 177 0.41 -11.16 28.25
CA PHE A 177 -0.81 -10.52 27.71
C PHE A 177 -1.86 -10.15 28.77
N TYR A 178 -1.64 -10.44 30.05
CA TYR A 178 -2.46 -9.85 31.12
C TYR A 178 -2.24 -8.33 31.13
N PRO A 179 -3.29 -7.51 31.36
CA PRO A 179 -3.13 -6.08 31.45
C PRO A 179 -2.11 -5.77 32.54
N ILE A 180 -0.95 -5.24 32.15
CA ILE A 180 0.08 -4.81 33.09
C ILE A 180 -0.59 -3.79 34.01
N PRO A 181 -0.61 -4.01 35.34
CA PRO A 181 -1.17 -3.05 36.28
C PRO A 181 -0.58 -1.67 36.00
N LYS A 182 -1.41 -0.61 36.04
CA LYS A 182 -1.00 0.76 35.68
C LYS A 182 0.30 1.23 36.40
N ALA A 183 0.67 0.60 37.51
CA ALA A 183 1.89 0.82 38.27
C ALA A 183 3.20 0.41 37.56
N ASN A 184 3.18 -0.47 36.55
CA ASN A 184 4.39 -1.04 35.92
C ASN A 184 4.55 -0.70 34.43
N ARG A 185 3.98 0.41 33.96
CA ARG A 185 4.22 0.89 32.58
C ARG A 185 5.66 1.39 32.45
N LEU A 186 6.54 0.57 31.86
CA LEU A 186 7.83 1.04 31.36
C LEU A 186 7.58 2.06 30.25
N HIS A 187 8.13 3.27 30.41
CA HIS A 187 8.14 4.31 29.39
C HIS A 187 8.82 3.78 28.12
N TYR A 188 8.03 3.44 27.10
CA TYR A 188 8.57 3.21 25.76
C TYR A 188 8.90 4.57 25.12
N PRO A 189 10.11 4.74 24.55
CA PRO A 189 10.47 5.98 23.88
C PRO A 189 9.61 6.15 22.61
N SER A 190 9.06 7.35 22.47
CA SER A 190 8.10 7.78 21.44
C SER A 190 8.69 7.92 20.02
N HIS A 191 9.78 7.21 19.71
CA HIS A 191 10.55 7.36 18.48
C HIS A 191 10.29 6.25 17.46
N PHE A 192 9.04 5.94 17.16
CA PHE A 192 8.68 5.22 15.94
C PHE A 192 7.29 5.66 15.48
N PHE A 193 7.24 6.85 14.87
CA PHE A 193 6.18 7.33 13.99
C PHE A 193 6.82 8.10 12.84
#